data_AF-A0A6L7V0B2-F1
#
_entry.id   AF-A0A6L7V0B2-F1
#
_cell.length_a   1.000
_cell.length_b   1.000
_cell.length_c   1.000
_cell.angle_alpha   90.00
_cell.angle_beta   90.00
_cell.angle_gamma   90.00
#
_symmetry.space_group_name_H-M   'P 1'
#
loop_
_entity.id
_entity.type
_entity.pdbx_description
1 polymer ?
#
loop_
_entity_poly.entity_id
_entity_poly.type
_entity_poly.pdbx_seq_one_letter_code
_entity_poly.pdbx_strand_id
1 'polypeptide(L)'
;MVHQSSQSLVEIDIFVLAVCPTRMERAMTHLVGHQVRRAGALALAVAALLVGSLIATGVEASDPPPAPTDLSATVATSGIELSWTAPTLDPGEDAPTGYDVEMRKTSAAGDSEWETIAEDVSDTDYTSTELLMTEQTYEFRVIAVYSEDSSSDPSDAVSITAPGVSKPGSLTKTRTTSGIELAWIAPTLSWTGIALTLSGYVIERDSWYTISHPELGQDFTSDEHSVGSDATSYTDTSTVDSRTYGYSIYAVYGYVRSNTQDGDFVFLQGVGTE
;
A
#
# COMPACT_ATOMS: atom_id res chain seq x y z
N MET A 1 53.62 43.84 38.58
CA MET A 1 53.15 44.61 37.40
C MET A 1 54.38 44.89 36.54
N VAL A 2 54.44 44.30 35.34
CA VAL A 2 55.23 44.67 34.14
C VAL A 2 56.76 44.87 34.28
N HIS A 3 57.60 44.01 33.63
CA HIS A 3 58.24 44.23 32.31
C HIS A 3 59.28 43.14 31.95
N GLN A 4 59.46 42.99 30.63
CA GLN A 4 60.33 42.16 29.77
C GLN A 4 61.75 41.72 30.25
N SER A 5 62.26 40.59 29.73
CA SER A 5 63.11 40.53 28.50
C SER A 5 64.18 39.41 28.50
N SER A 6 64.44 38.91 27.29
CA SER A 6 65.72 38.41 26.76
C SER A 6 65.99 36.91 26.62
N GLN A 7 66.48 36.61 25.42
CA GLN A 7 66.78 35.36 24.74
C GLN A 7 68.07 34.68 25.23
N SER A 8 68.24 33.39 24.89
CA SER A 8 69.56 32.79 24.62
C SER A 8 69.42 31.52 23.78
N LEU A 9 70.24 31.47 22.72
CA LEU A 9 70.33 30.50 21.63
C LEU A 9 71.71 29.82 21.76
N VAL A 10 71.79 28.49 21.80
CA VAL A 10 73.08 27.73 21.81
C VAL A 10 72.78 26.33 21.26
N GLU A 11 73.55 25.66 20.42
CA GLU A 11 74.55 25.96 19.38
C GLU A 11 74.71 24.59 18.67
N ILE A 12 74.81 24.58 17.34
CA ILE A 12 74.85 23.36 16.54
C ILE A 12 76.30 22.91 16.45
N ASP A 13 76.63 21.75 17.04
CA ASP A 13 77.95 21.14 16.88
C ASP A 13 77.93 20.05 15.79
N ILE A 14 78.63 20.34 14.70
CA ILE A 14 78.87 19.48 13.55
C ILE A 14 80.20 18.75 13.79
N PHE A 15 80.16 17.43 13.98
CA PHE A 15 81.33 16.57 13.79
C PHE A 15 81.23 15.84 12.46
N VAL A 16 82.08 16.25 11.52
CA VAL A 16 82.41 15.52 10.29
C VAL A 16 83.47 14.48 10.63
N LEU A 17 83.18 13.21 10.41
CA LEU A 17 84.18 12.15 10.27
C LEU A 17 83.79 11.25 9.09
N ALA A 18 84.78 11.01 8.25
CA ALA A 18 84.70 10.55 6.88
C ALA A 18 84.35 9.06 6.70
N VAL A 19 84.16 8.70 5.41
CA VAL A 19 84.33 7.38 4.76
C VAL A 19 83.04 6.57 4.47
N CYS A 20 82.63 6.55 3.19
CA CYS A 20 82.67 5.37 2.27
C CYS A 20 81.60 5.49 1.14
N PRO A 21 81.97 5.48 -0.16
CA PRO A 21 81.02 5.64 -1.27
C PRO A 21 80.41 4.29 -1.68
N THR A 22 79.58 3.71 -0.82
CA THR A 22 78.69 2.56 -1.18
C THR A 22 77.31 2.66 -0.53
N ARG A 23 77.03 3.77 0.14
CA ARG A 23 75.75 4.03 0.84
C ARG A 23 74.91 5.14 0.19
N MET A 24 75.12 5.43 -1.09
CA MET A 24 74.38 6.48 -1.82
C MET A 24 73.16 5.96 -2.61
N GLU A 25 73.08 4.68 -2.96
CA GLU A 25 71.90 4.13 -3.67
C GLU A 25 70.69 3.88 -2.76
N ARG A 26 70.89 3.52 -1.48
CA ARG A 26 69.76 3.31 -0.54
C ARG A 26 69.13 4.60 -0.02
N ALA A 27 69.77 5.75 -0.18
CA ALA A 27 69.22 7.05 0.24
C ALA A 27 68.33 7.68 -0.85
N MET A 28 68.57 7.38 -2.14
CA MET A 28 67.78 7.95 -3.24
C MET A 28 66.38 7.32 -3.37
N THR A 29 66.19 6.06 -2.97
CA THR A 29 64.86 5.42 -2.97
C THR A 29 63.94 5.98 -1.87
N HIS A 30 64.50 6.49 -0.77
CA HIS A 30 63.71 7.04 0.35
C HIS A 30 63.27 8.50 0.13
N LEU A 31 64.03 9.29 -0.65
CA LEU A 31 63.71 10.69 -0.91
C LEU A 31 62.63 10.88 -2.00
N VAL A 32 62.58 9.99 -3.01
CA VAL A 32 61.51 10.00 -4.02
C VAL A 32 60.15 9.61 -3.42
N GLY A 33 60.13 8.65 -2.47
CA GLY A 33 58.91 8.23 -1.79
C GLY A 33 58.25 9.32 -0.91
N HIS A 34 59.06 10.20 -0.30
CA HIS A 34 58.53 11.25 0.58
C HIS A 34 58.04 12.49 -0.19
N GLN A 35 58.64 12.79 -1.35
CA GLN A 35 58.19 13.88 -2.23
C GLN A 35 56.91 13.51 -3.00
N VAL A 36 56.74 12.24 -3.42
CA VAL A 36 55.48 11.76 -4.04
C VAL A 36 54.33 11.74 -3.01
N ARG A 37 54.60 11.39 -1.74
CA ARG A 37 53.58 11.41 -0.67
C ARG A 37 53.09 12.83 -0.31
N ARG A 38 53.95 13.85 -0.40
CA ARG A 38 53.55 15.25 -0.18
C ARG A 38 52.81 15.86 -1.37
N ALA A 39 53.15 15.49 -2.61
CA ALA A 39 52.39 15.89 -3.79
C ALA A 39 50.99 15.24 -3.83
N GLY A 40 50.87 13.97 -3.42
CA GLY A 40 49.58 13.28 -3.31
C GLY A 40 48.67 13.85 -2.20
N ALA A 41 49.23 14.28 -1.07
CA ALA A 41 48.46 14.88 0.01
C ALA A 41 47.92 16.29 -0.32
N LEU A 42 48.67 17.12 -1.08
CA LEU A 42 48.19 18.42 -1.52
C LEU A 42 47.13 18.31 -2.64
N ALA A 43 47.29 17.35 -3.56
CA ALA A 43 46.26 17.09 -4.59
C ALA A 43 44.96 16.55 -3.98
N LEU A 44 45.05 15.69 -2.95
CA LEU A 44 43.89 15.17 -2.24
C LEU A 44 43.22 16.22 -1.33
N ALA A 45 43.98 17.15 -0.76
CA ALA A 45 43.43 18.25 0.03
C ALA A 45 42.74 19.32 -0.86
N VAL A 46 43.30 19.64 -2.03
CA VAL A 46 42.66 20.56 -3.00
C VAL A 46 41.44 19.90 -3.65
N ALA A 47 41.48 18.59 -3.91
CA ALA A 47 40.29 17.84 -4.29
C ALA A 47 39.25 17.81 -3.15
N ALA A 48 39.63 17.60 -1.89
CA ALA A 48 38.70 17.62 -0.77
C ALA A 48 38.09 19.01 -0.50
N LEU A 49 38.83 20.11 -0.75
CA LEU A 49 38.29 21.47 -0.70
C LEU A 49 37.37 21.79 -1.89
N LEU A 50 37.59 21.18 -3.06
CA LEU A 50 36.72 21.35 -4.24
C LEU A 50 35.50 20.41 -4.23
N VAL A 51 35.59 19.22 -3.64
CA VAL A 51 34.45 18.29 -3.48
C VAL A 51 33.64 18.66 -2.22
N GLY A 52 34.30 19.12 -1.15
CA GLY A 52 33.65 19.61 0.07
C GLY A 52 32.98 20.98 -0.07
N SER A 53 33.19 21.69 -1.18
CA SER A 53 32.47 22.93 -1.51
C SER A 53 31.36 22.73 -2.56
N LEU A 54 31.12 21.51 -3.06
CA LEU A 54 30.11 21.26 -4.10
C LEU A 54 28.96 20.33 -3.67
N ILE A 55 28.95 19.77 -2.46
CA ILE A 55 27.79 19.03 -1.92
C ILE A 55 27.54 19.44 -0.46
N ALA A 56 27.29 20.72 -0.27
CA ALA A 56 26.53 21.21 0.88
C ALA A 56 25.46 22.19 0.35
N THR A 57 24.76 21.80 -0.72
CA THR A 57 23.35 22.18 -0.79
C THR A 57 22.72 21.45 0.38
N GLY A 58 22.47 22.17 1.47
CA GLY A 58 21.50 21.70 2.44
C GLY A 58 20.22 21.45 1.64
N VAL A 59 19.89 20.18 1.44
CA VAL A 59 18.48 19.81 1.46
C VAL A 59 18.10 20.10 2.90
N GLU A 60 17.72 21.35 3.17
CA GLU A 60 16.62 21.56 4.10
C GLU A 60 15.57 20.58 3.59
N ALA A 61 15.21 19.59 4.40
CA ALA A 61 14.05 18.78 4.07
C ALA A 61 12.92 19.79 3.93
N SER A 62 12.50 20.06 2.70
CA SER A 62 11.30 20.86 2.48
C SER A 62 10.21 20.17 3.26
N ASP A 63 9.50 20.91 4.10
CA ASP A 63 8.31 20.37 4.75
C ASP A 63 7.43 19.75 3.64
N PRO A 64 6.81 18.58 3.91
CA PRO A 64 5.93 17.98 2.94
C PRO A 64 4.84 18.98 2.52
N PRO A 65 4.38 18.95 1.27
CA PRO A 65 3.32 19.83 0.81
C PRO A 65 2.09 19.79 1.74
N PRO A 66 1.35 20.90 1.89
CA PRO A 66 0.17 20.96 2.76
C PRO A 66 -0.88 19.89 2.43
N ALA A 67 -1.41 19.23 3.45
CA ALA A 67 -2.41 18.16 3.34
C ALA A 67 -3.85 18.67 3.40
N PRO A 68 -4.83 17.93 2.85
CA PRO A 68 -6.26 18.22 3.03
C PRO A 68 -6.69 18.13 4.50
N THR A 69 -7.71 18.89 4.87
CA THR A 69 -8.27 18.89 6.25
C THR A 69 -9.77 18.65 6.26
N ASP A 70 -10.36 18.51 7.45
CA ASP A 70 -11.82 18.40 7.66
C ASP A 70 -12.51 17.29 6.84
N LEU A 71 -11.78 16.18 6.60
CA LEU A 71 -12.36 15.03 5.91
C LEU A 71 -13.56 14.49 6.71
N SER A 72 -14.68 14.37 6.02
CA SER A 72 -15.93 13.85 6.53
C SER A 72 -16.46 12.75 5.61
N ALA A 73 -17.19 11.79 6.19
CA ALA A 73 -17.83 10.70 5.47
C ALA A 73 -19.30 10.59 5.89
N THR A 74 -20.19 10.43 4.92
CA THR A 74 -21.62 10.22 5.15
C THR A 74 -22.13 9.06 4.31
N VAL A 75 -22.96 8.21 4.90
CA VAL A 75 -23.60 7.11 4.17
C VAL A 75 -24.78 7.65 3.36
N ALA A 76 -24.76 7.42 2.05
CA ALA A 76 -25.82 7.80 1.12
C ALA A 76 -26.38 6.57 0.37
N THR A 77 -27.42 6.76 -0.44
CA THR A 77 -27.96 5.68 -1.29
C THR A 77 -27.08 5.37 -2.49
N SER A 78 -26.25 6.32 -2.92
CA SER A 78 -25.31 6.23 -4.03
C SER A 78 -23.97 5.61 -3.64
N GLY A 79 -23.58 5.68 -2.37
CA GLY A 79 -22.24 5.30 -1.91
C GLY A 79 -21.92 5.89 -0.53
N ILE A 80 -20.63 5.94 -0.21
CA ILE A 80 -20.09 6.75 0.88
C ILE A 80 -19.67 8.11 0.29
N GLU A 81 -20.38 9.17 0.68
CA GLU A 81 -20.06 10.54 0.28
C GLU A 81 -18.96 11.09 1.19
N LEU A 82 -17.83 11.43 0.58
CA LEU A 82 -16.68 12.06 1.22
C LEU A 82 -16.63 13.54 0.85
N SER A 83 -16.25 14.38 1.80
CA SER A 83 -15.97 15.80 1.56
C SER A 83 -14.85 16.28 2.47
N TRP A 84 -13.96 17.10 1.94
CA TRP A 84 -12.80 17.65 2.64
C TRP A 84 -12.58 19.13 2.29
N THR A 85 -11.68 19.77 3.03
CA THR A 85 -11.19 21.11 2.77
C THR A 85 -9.85 21.02 2.04
N ALA A 86 -9.70 21.79 0.96
CA ALA A 86 -8.43 21.93 0.26
C ALA A 86 -7.33 22.48 1.19
N PRO A 87 -6.05 22.14 0.98
CA PRO A 87 -4.97 22.64 1.81
C PRO A 87 -4.90 24.18 1.83
N THR A 88 -4.54 24.76 2.97
CA THR A 88 -4.27 26.20 3.06
C THR A 88 -2.86 26.47 2.53
N LEU A 89 -2.75 27.37 1.56
CA LEU A 89 -1.51 27.68 0.85
C LEU A 89 -1.01 29.08 1.22
N ASP A 90 0.30 29.20 1.42
CA ASP A 90 0.94 30.50 1.57
C ASP A 90 1.01 31.25 0.21
N PRO A 91 1.13 32.60 0.23
CA PRO A 91 1.19 33.37 -1.01
C PRO A 91 2.36 32.95 -1.92
N GLY A 92 2.02 32.39 -3.09
CA GLY A 92 2.99 31.96 -4.10
C GLY A 92 3.24 30.45 -4.14
N GLU A 93 2.60 29.67 -3.26
CA GLU A 93 2.56 28.21 -3.38
C GLU A 93 1.57 27.76 -4.46
N ASP A 94 1.91 26.66 -5.13
CA ASP A 94 1.06 26.04 -6.14
C ASP A 94 -0.06 25.25 -5.45
N ALA A 95 -1.26 25.29 -6.05
CA ALA A 95 -2.38 24.49 -5.58
C ALA A 95 -2.25 23.02 -6.01
N PRO A 96 -2.89 22.09 -5.28
CA PRO A 96 -2.99 20.71 -5.73
C PRO A 96 -3.59 20.61 -7.14
N THR A 97 -3.05 19.72 -7.95
CA THR A 97 -3.59 19.35 -9.26
C THR A 97 -4.75 18.36 -9.15
N GLY A 98 -4.84 17.65 -8.03
CA GLY A 98 -5.92 16.71 -7.72
C GLY A 98 -5.77 16.10 -6.33
N TYR A 99 -6.60 15.10 -6.04
CA TYR A 99 -6.61 14.37 -4.78
C TYR A 99 -6.72 12.87 -5.01
N ASP A 100 -5.90 12.09 -4.31
CA ASP A 100 -6.04 10.65 -4.24
C ASP A 100 -6.85 10.28 -2.99
N VAL A 101 -7.82 9.40 -3.17
CA VAL A 101 -8.67 8.90 -2.09
C VAL A 101 -8.27 7.47 -1.79
N GLU A 102 -7.90 7.23 -0.53
CA GLU A 102 -7.56 5.90 -0.06
C GLU A 102 -8.57 5.38 0.96
N MET A 103 -8.77 4.07 0.94
CA MET A 103 -9.67 3.37 1.84
C MET A 103 -8.94 2.18 2.47
N ARG A 104 -9.32 1.81 3.69
CA ARG A 104 -9.02 0.51 4.25
C ARG A 104 -10.15 -0.04 5.09
N LYS A 105 -10.19 -1.35 5.24
CA LYS A 105 -11.07 -2.02 6.22
C LYS A 105 -10.46 -1.89 7.61
N THR A 106 -11.26 -1.53 8.61
CA THR A 106 -10.80 -1.60 10.00
C THR A 106 -10.79 -3.06 10.46
N SER A 107 -9.61 -3.60 10.75
CA SER A 107 -9.45 -4.92 11.36
C SER A 107 -9.19 -4.80 12.86
N ALA A 108 -9.51 -5.84 13.64
CA ALA A 108 -9.24 -5.86 15.08
C ALA A 108 -7.74 -5.74 15.43
N ALA A 109 -6.87 -6.10 14.47
CA ALA A 109 -5.41 -5.98 14.61
C ALA A 109 -4.88 -4.60 14.18
N GLY A 110 -5.65 -3.82 13.40
CA GLY A 110 -5.24 -2.51 12.88
C GLY A 110 -4.26 -2.58 11.70
N ASP A 111 -3.90 -3.77 11.24
CA ASP A 111 -2.83 -4.02 10.26
C ASP A 111 -3.31 -4.01 8.79
N SER A 112 -4.42 -3.33 8.50
CA SER A 112 -4.94 -3.27 7.13
C SER A 112 -4.22 -2.18 6.33
N GLU A 113 -3.72 -2.56 5.16
CA GLU A 113 -3.09 -1.65 4.21
C GLU A 113 -4.12 -0.69 3.59
N TRP A 114 -3.65 0.50 3.24
CA TRP A 114 -4.43 1.48 2.49
C TRP A 114 -4.44 1.12 1.01
N GLU A 115 -5.60 1.27 0.39
CA GLU A 115 -5.83 1.05 -1.03
C GLU A 115 -6.34 2.34 -1.68
N THR A 116 -5.71 2.78 -2.76
CA THR A 116 -6.19 3.90 -3.57
C THR A 116 -7.43 3.49 -4.35
N ILE A 117 -8.56 4.14 -4.07
CA ILE A 117 -9.85 3.87 -4.71
C ILE A 117 -10.26 4.94 -5.73
N ALA A 118 -9.58 6.09 -5.71
CA ALA A 118 -9.68 7.12 -6.73
C ALA A 118 -8.37 7.90 -6.80
N GLU A 119 -7.95 8.24 -8.02
CA GLU A 119 -6.77 9.05 -8.32
C GLU A 119 -7.21 10.33 -9.02
N ASP A 120 -6.44 11.41 -8.85
CA ASP A 120 -6.61 12.68 -9.57
C ASP A 120 -8.04 13.30 -9.47
N VAL A 121 -8.71 13.14 -8.32
CA VAL A 121 -10.02 13.76 -8.09
C VAL A 121 -9.84 15.28 -8.11
N SER A 122 -10.57 15.99 -8.98
CA SER A 122 -10.41 17.44 -9.14
C SER A 122 -11.14 18.28 -8.11
N ASP A 123 -12.27 17.77 -7.60
CA ASP A 123 -13.11 18.45 -6.62
C ASP A 123 -12.70 18.07 -5.19
N THR A 124 -13.28 18.76 -4.20
CA THR A 124 -13.06 18.47 -2.77
C THR A 124 -14.14 17.56 -2.17
N ASP A 125 -14.72 16.72 -3.03
CA ASP A 125 -15.68 15.69 -2.67
C ASP A 125 -15.54 14.48 -3.60
N TYR A 126 -15.96 13.32 -3.09
CA TYR A 126 -15.95 12.06 -3.83
C TYR A 126 -16.99 11.10 -3.27
N THR A 127 -17.70 10.38 -4.14
CA THR A 127 -18.62 9.31 -3.72
C THR A 127 -17.99 7.95 -3.99
N SER A 128 -17.57 7.25 -2.94
CA SER A 128 -17.08 5.88 -3.06
C SER A 128 -18.24 4.92 -3.33
N THR A 129 -18.11 4.15 -4.41
CA THR A 129 -19.05 3.08 -4.79
C THR A 129 -18.46 1.68 -4.62
N GLU A 130 -17.36 1.58 -3.87
CA GLU A 130 -16.70 0.31 -3.55
C GLU A 130 -17.68 -0.66 -2.90
N LEU A 131 -17.55 -1.95 -3.22
CA LEU A 131 -18.43 -2.97 -2.68
C LEU A 131 -18.07 -3.28 -1.21
N LEU A 132 -18.85 -2.72 -0.28
CA LEU A 132 -18.60 -2.82 1.16
C LEU A 132 -19.23 -4.07 1.78
N MET A 133 -18.55 -4.65 2.76
CA MET A 133 -19.15 -5.68 3.63
C MET A 133 -20.11 -5.02 4.62
N THR A 134 -21.29 -5.61 4.78
CA THR A 134 -22.30 -5.18 5.76
C THR A 134 -21.71 -5.04 7.16
N GLU A 135 -22.06 -3.94 7.85
CA GLU A 135 -21.62 -3.64 9.23
C GLU A 135 -20.09 -3.59 9.45
N GLN A 136 -19.29 -3.67 8.39
CA GLN A 136 -17.85 -3.48 8.46
C GLN A 136 -17.53 -1.99 8.53
N THR A 137 -16.63 -1.62 9.43
CA THR A 137 -16.07 -0.27 9.51
C THR A 137 -14.92 -0.12 8.52
N TYR A 138 -14.93 0.99 7.81
CA TYR A 138 -13.90 1.41 6.87
C TYR A 138 -13.31 2.74 7.34
N GLU A 139 -12.06 2.96 7.02
CA GLU A 139 -11.39 4.25 7.18
C GLU A 139 -11.06 4.82 5.81
N PHE A 140 -11.21 6.13 5.67
CA PHE A 140 -10.86 6.89 4.47
C PHE A 140 -9.86 7.97 4.84
N ARG A 141 -8.93 8.25 3.92
CA ARG A 141 -8.04 9.41 3.98
C ARG A 141 -7.84 9.97 2.57
N VAL A 142 -7.44 11.23 2.49
CA VAL A 142 -7.23 11.92 1.21
C VAL A 142 -5.82 12.49 1.17
N ILE A 143 -5.15 12.35 0.04
CA ILE A 143 -3.81 12.87 -0.23
C ILE A 143 -3.92 13.93 -1.33
N ALA A 144 -3.34 15.10 -1.13
CA ALA A 144 -3.27 16.12 -2.18
C ALA A 144 -2.10 15.83 -3.11
N VAL A 145 -2.35 15.84 -4.42
CA VAL A 145 -1.35 15.67 -5.49
C VAL A 145 -0.99 17.04 -6.04
N TYR A 146 0.30 17.38 -6.09
CA TYR A 146 0.80 18.67 -6.59
C TYR A 146 1.56 18.54 -7.91
N SER A 147 2.20 17.39 -8.14
CA SER A 147 2.77 16.98 -9.43
C SER A 147 3.01 15.47 -9.44
N GLU A 148 3.44 14.90 -10.58
CA GLU A 148 3.70 13.46 -10.72
C GLU A 148 4.65 12.87 -9.64
N ASP A 149 5.55 13.69 -9.10
CA ASP A 149 6.55 13.29 -8.10
C ASP A 149 6.34 13.98 -6.73
N SER A 150 5.20 14.64 -6.51
CA SER A 150 4.96 15.44 -5.29
C SER A 150 3.52 15.33 -4.80
N SER A 151 3.37 14.80 -3.58
CA SER A 151 2.11 14.71 -2.86
C SER A 151 2.28 15.13 -1.40
N SER A 152 1.19 15.51 -0.76
CA SER A 152 1.17 15.82 0.68
C SER A 152 1.27 14.57 1.54
N ASP A 153 1.43 14.77 2.86
CA ASP A 153 0.99 13.75 3.81
C ASP A 153 -0.54 13.51 3.68
N PRO A 154 -1.08 12.34 4.08
CA PRO A 154 -2.51 12.11 4.08
C PRO A 154 -3.24 12.97 5.12
N SER A 155 -4.52 13.27 4.88
CA SER A 155 -5.42 13.85 5.87
C SER A 155 -5.56 12.96 7.11
N ASP A 156 -6.09 13.53 8.20
CA ASP A 156 -6.65 12.70 9.27
C ASP A 156 -7.69 11.73 8.69
N ALA A 157 -7.64 10.48 9.15
CA ALA A 157 -8.55 9.45 8.68
C ALA A 157 -9.94 9.61 9.31
N VAL A 158 -10.98 9.36 8.51
CA VAL A 158 -12.37 9.30 8.98
C VAL A 158 -12.87 7.86 8.95
N SER A 159 -13.50 7.40 10.03
CA SER A 159 -14.10 6.05 10.09
C SER A 159 -15.60 6.10 9.83
N ILE A 160 -16.11 5.13 9.08
CA ILE A 160 -17.55 4.96 8.86
C ILE A 160 -17.92 3.48 8.77
N THR A 161 -19.05 3.11 9.36
CA THR A 161 -19.57 1.74 9.31
C THR A 161 -20.57 1.60 8.18
N ALA A 162 -20.35 0.62 7.30
CA ALA A 162 -21.27 0.32 6.21
C ALA A 162 -22.65 -0.08 6.73
N PRO A 163 -23.74 0.24 6.00
CA PRO A 163 -25.10 -0.19 6.35
C PRO A 163 -25.24 -1.68 6.66
N GLY A 164 -26.10 -1.99 7.62
CA GLY A 164 -26.53 -3.36 7.88
C GLY A 164 -27.56 -3.83 6.85
N VAL A 165 -27.26 -4.89 6.10
CA VAL A 165 -28.15 -5.46 5.08
C VAL A 165 -28.40 -6.96 5.28
N SER A 166 -29.58 -7.42 4.87
CA SER A 166 -30.04 -8.79 5.13
C SER A 166 -29.37 -9.80 4.19
N LYS A 167 -28.83 -10.88 4.76
CA LYS A 167 -28.29 -12.02 3.99
C LYS A 167 -29.38 -12.91 3.38
N PRO A 168 -29.06 -13.72 2.34
CA PRO A 168 -29.98 -14.73 1.83
C PRO A 168 -30.47 -15.70 2.92
N GLY A 169 -31.73 -16.13 2.79
CA GLY A 169 -32.31 -17.23 3.55
C GLY A 169 -31.87 -18.59 3.00
N SER A 170 -32.42 -19.69 3.52
CA SER A 170 -31.85 -21.05 3.39
C SER A 170 -31.38 -21.44 1.99
N LEU A 171 -30.15 -21.96 1.89
CA LEU A 171 -29.45 -22.40 0.69
C LEU A 171 -29.50 -23.91 0.62
N THR A 172 -29.95 -24.40 -0.52
CA THR A 172 -29.93 -25.80 -0.91
C THR A 172 -28.99 -25.98 -2.09
N LYS A 173 -28.25 -27.08 -2.07
CA LYS A 173 -27.20 -27.39 -3.03
C LYS A 173 -27.48 -28.80 -3.55
N THR A 174 -27.85 -28.92 -4.81
CA THR A 174 -28.32 -30.18 -5.40
C THR A 174 -27.46 -30.53 -6.60
N ARG A 175 -26.91 -31.76 -6.62
CA ARG A 175 -26.24 -32.28 -7.80
C ARG A 175 -27.28 -32.59 -8.87
N THR A 176 -27.04 -32.11 -10.09
CA THR A 176 -27.87 -32.38 -11.27
C THR A 176 -27.05 -33.11 -12.32
N THR A 177 -27.68 -33.50 -13.44
CA THR A 177 -26.99 -34.08 -14.60
C THR A 177 -26.15 -33.07 -15.37
N SER A 178 -26.38 -31.77 -15.16
CA SER A 178 -25.74 -30.67 -15.90
C SER A 178 -24.81 -29.82 -15.03
N GLY A 179 -24.62 -30.16 -13.75
CA GLY A 179 -23.81 -29.38 -12.81
C GLY A 179 -24.37 -29.36 -11.39
N ILE A 180 -24.09 -28.28 -10.65
CA ILE A 180 -24.56 -28.08 -9.27
C ILE A 180 -25.61 -26.96 -9.26
N GLU A 181 -26.82 -27.27 -8.83
CA GLU A 181 -27.89 -26.29 -8.64
C GLU A 181 -27.85 -25.76 -7.21
N LEU A 182 -27.75 -24.44 -7.10
CA LEU A 182 -27.89 -23.66 -5.88
C LEU A 182 -29.28 -23.04 -5.89
N ALA A 183 -30.03 -23.17 -4.80
CA ALA A 183 -31.31 -22.47 -4.63
C ALA A 183 -31.40 -21.87 -3.22
N TRP A 184 -31.80 -20.60 -3.12
CA TRP A 184 -31.85 -19.83 -1.89
C TRP A 184 -33.19 -19.11 -1.71
N ILE A 185 -33.47 -18.71 -0.48
CA ILE A 185 -34.62 -17.84 -0.18
C ILE A 185 -34.14 -16.39 -0.24
N ALA A 186 -34.85 -15.56 -1.02
CA ALA A 186 -34.56 -14.13 -1.09
C ALA A 186 -34.61 -13.49 0.31
N PRO A 187 -33.71 -12.56 0.65
CA PRO A 187 -33.72 -11.90 1.94
C PRO A 187 -35.05 -11.18 2.19
N THR A 188 -35.57 -11.29 3.41
CA THR A 188 -36.65 -10.42 3.87
C THR A 188 -36.03 -9.10 4.31
N LEU A 189 -36.38 -8.00 3.65
CA LEU A 189 -35.86 -6.66 3.94
C LEU A 189 -35.95 -6.34 5.44
N SER A 190 -34.81 -6.25 6.13
CA SER A 190 -34.71 -5.65 7.45
C SER A 190 -34.06 -4.27 7.30
N TRP A 191 -34.87 -3.21 7.27
CA TRP A 191 -34.37 -1.84 7.08
C TRP A 191 -33.77 -1.30 8.40
N THR A 192 -32.53 -0.82 8.33
CA THR A 192 -31.79 -0.27 9.49
C THR A 192 -31.50 1.24 9.38
N GLY A 193 -32.08 1.96 8.41
CA GLY A 193 -32.03 3.43 8.40
C GLY A 193 -31.75 4.10 7.05
N ILE A 194 -31.24 3.37 6.05
CA ILE A 194 -31.00 3.87 4.68
C ILE A 194 -31.64 2.92 3.68
N ALA A 195 -32.40 3.47 2.73
CA ALA A 195 -33.16 2.70 1.76
C ALA A 195 -32.27 2.20 0.60
N LEU A 196 -31.43 1.21 0.88
CA LEU A 196 -30.75 0.46 -0.17
C LEU A 196 -31.68 -0.60 -0.76
N THR A 197 -31.64 -0.76 -2.09
CA THR A 197 -32.47 -1.73 -2.81
C THR A 197 -31.65 -2.96 -3.15
N LEU A 198 -32.24 -4.15 -3.03
CA LEU A 198 -31.64 -5.39 -3.50
C LEU A 198 -31.39 -5.29 -5.02
N SER A 199 -30.12 -5.31 -5.40
CA SER A 199 -29.67 -5.16 -6.80
C SER A 199 -29.33 -6.52 -7.43
N GLY A 200 -28.96 -7.51 -6.62
CA GLY A 200 -28.58 -8.82 -7.11
C GLY A 200 -28.00 -9.73 -6.04
N TYR A 201 -27.36 -10.80 -6.50
CA TYR A 201 -26.59 -11.71 -5.66
C TYR A 201 -25.22 -11.96 -6.28
N VAL A 202 -24.23 -12.15 -5.42
CA VAL A 202 -22.90 -12.65 -5.79
C VAL A 202 -22.77 -14.06 -5.24
N ILE A 203 -22.41 -15.00 -6.10
CA ILE A 203 -22.08 -16.38 -5.78
C ILE A 203 -20.56 -16.48 -5.85
N GLU A 204 -19.92 -16.68 -4.71
CA GLU A 204 -18.50 -17.04 -4.63
C GLU A 204 -18.38 -18.55 -4.64
N ARG A 205 -17.49 -19.06 -5.49
CA ARG A 205 -17.19 -20.46 -5.65
C ARG A 205 -15.73 -20.70 -5.36
N ASP A 206 -15.48 -21.53 -4.36
CA ASP A 206 -14.16 -22.08 -4.08
C ASP A 206 -14.06 -23.48 -4.67
N SER A 207 -12.92 -23.84 -5.25
CA SER A 207 -12.67 -25.21 -5.70
C SER A 207 -11.28 -25.70 -5.40
N TRP A 208 -11.17 -26.99 -5.05
CA TRP A 208 -9.92 -27.67 -4.75
C TRP A 208 -9.96 -29.14 -5.19
N TYR A 209 -8.79 -29.74 -5.39
CA TYR A 209 -8.71 -31.17 -5.71
C TYR A 209 -9.14 -32.04 -4.52
N THR A 210 -9.85 -33.13 -4.80
CA THR A 210 -10.14 -34.14 -3.78
C THR A 210 -8.85 -34.80 -3.26
N ILE A 211 -8.85 -35.19 -1.97
CA ILE A 211 -7.75 -35.90 -1.28
C ILE A 211 -7.31 -37.19 -2.01
N SER A 212 -8.10 -37.70 -2.94
CA SER A 212 -7.77 -38.84 -3.81
C SER A 212 -6.62 -38.61 -4.80
N HIS A 213 -6.22 -37.36 -5.08
CA HIS A 213 -5.10 -37.02 -5.98
C HIS A 213 -4.11 -36.03 -5.32
N PRO A 214 -3.37 -36.47 -4.28
CA PRO A 214 -2.43 -35.60 -3.55
C PRO A 214 -1.24 -35.11 -4.40
N GLU A 215 -0.99 -35.74 -5.54
CA GLU A 215 0.06 -35.37 -6.50
C GLU A 215 -0.25 -34.12 -7.32
N LEU A 216 -1.52 -33.71 -7.41
CA LEU A 216 -1.95 -32.53 -8.16
C LEU A 216 -1.78 -31.21 -7.38
N GLY A 217 -1.32 -31.29 -6.13
CA GLY A 217 -1.18 -30.13 -5.24
C GLY A 217 -2.51 -29.61 -4.72
N GLN A 218 -2.45 -28.77 -3.68
CA GLN A 218 -3.61 -28.06 -3.13
C GLN A 218 -3.89 -26.83 -4.01
N ASP A 219 -4.34 -27.04 -5.25
CA ASP A 219 -4.79 -25.96 -6.12
C ASP A 219 -6.13 -25.44 -5.60
N PHE A 220 -6.09 -24.31 -4.90
CA PHE A 220 -7.27 -23.61 -4.41
C PHE A 220 -7.57 -22.46 -5.37
N THR A 221 -8.80 -22.42 -5.87
CA THR A 221 -9.27 -21.42 -6.81
C THR A 221 -10.56 -20.83 -6.31
N SER A 222 -10.72 -19.51 -6.41
CA SER A 222 -11.93 -18.79 -6.02
C SER A 222 -12.39 -17.95 -7.21
N ASP A 223 -13.67 -18.03 -7.54
CA ASP A 223 -14.30 -17.25 -8.60
C ASP A 223 -15.63 -16.67 -8.10
N GLU A 224 -16.03 -15.51 -8.63
CA GLU A 224 -17.32 -14.90 -8.33
C GLU A 224 -18.23 -14.87 -9.57
N HIS A 225 -19.54 -15.06 -9.35
CA HIS A 225 -20.56 -14.95 -10.38
C HIS A 225 -21.75 -14.11 -9.88
N SER A 226 -22.22 -13.17 -10.69
CA SER A 226 -23.34 -12.28 -10.33
C SER A 226 -24.64 -12.68 -11.01
N VAL A 227 -25.75 -12.61 -10.30
CA VAL A 227 -27.11 -12.82 -10.81
C VAL A 227 -28.06 -11.69 -10.39
N GLY A 228 -29.15 -11.53 -11.14
CA GLY A 228 -30.16 -10.49 -10.89
C GLY A 228 -30.88 -10.62 -9.55
N SER A 229 -31.54 -9.53 -9.11
CA SER A 229 -32.22 -9.46 -7.81
C SER A 229 -33.46 -10.35 -7.69
N ASP A 230 -34.03 -10.77 -8.81
CA ASP A 230 -35.15 -11.71 -8.90
C ASP A 230 -34.71 -13.18 -8.87
N ALA A 231 -33.40 -13.46 -8.92
CA ALA A 231 -32.87 -14.82 -8.87
C ALA A 231 -33.07 -15.45 -7.49
N THR A 232 -33.58 -16.68 -7.50
CA THR A 232 -33.66 -17.56 -6.32
C THR A 232 -32.90 -18.86 -6.52
N SER A 233 -32.21 -18.99 -7.65
CA SER A 233 -31.41 -20.16 -8.01
C SER A 233 -30.34 -19.84 -9.04
N TYR A 234 -29.27 -20.62 -9.04
CA TYR A 234 -28.19 -20.60 -10.02
C TYR A 234 -27.69 -22.02 -10.26
N THR A 235 -27.35 -22.37 -11.50
CA THR A 235 -26.76 -23.67 -11.82
C THR A 235 -25.33 -23.49 -12.31
N ASP A 236 -24.35 -23.97 -11.54
CA ASP A 236 -22.97 -24.05 -11.98
C ASP A 236 -22.78 -25.25 -12.90
N THR A 237 -22.70 -24.99 -14.21
CA THR A 237 -22.48 -26.01 -15.24
C THR A 237 -21.01 -26.19 -15.59
N SER A 238 -20.09 -25.48 -14.93
CA SER A 238 -18.66 -25.47 -15.24
C SER A 238 -17.84 -26.38 -14.31
N THR A 239 -18.51 -27.26 -13.56
CA THR A 239 -17.87 -28.19 -12.64
C THR A 239 -17.13 -29.29 -13.39
N VAL A 240 -15.96 -29.68 -12.88
CA VAL A 240 -15.09 -30.70 -13.47
C VAL A 240 -15.01 -31.90 -12.54
N ASP A 241 -14.98 -33.11 -13.11
CA ASP A 241 -14.72 -34.34 -12.36
C ASP A 241 -13.49 -34.17 -11.45
N SER A 242 -13.49 -34.88 -10.30
CA SER A 242 -12.41 -34.88 -9.30
C SER A 242 -12.15 -33.58 -8.52
N ARG A 243 -12.83 -32.47 -8.84
CA ARG A 243 -12.83 -31.24 -8.02
C ARG A 243 -13.95 -31.26 -6.97
N THR A 244 -13.67 -30.64 -5.82
CA THR A 244 -14.66 -30.32 -4.79
C THR A 244 -14.96 -28.83 -4.85
N TYR A 245 -16.20 -28.45 -4.55
CA TYR A 245 -16.67 -27.06 -4.65
C TYR A 245 -17.31 -26.59 -3.34
N GLY A 246 -16.91 -25.41 -2.89
CA GLY A 246 -17.58 -24.61 -1.86
C GLY A 246 -18.35 -23.48 -2.52
N TYR A 247 -19.51 -23.13 -1.95
CA TYR A 247 -20.33 -22.03 -2.48
C TYR A 247 -20.85 -21.17 -1.35
N SER A 248 -20.60 -19.88 -1.48
CA SER A 248 -21.08 -18.79 -0.62
C SER A 248 -21.97 -17.87 -1.44
N ILE A 249 -23.11 -17.44 -0.89
CA ILE A 249 -24.03 -16.53 -1.58
C ILE A 249 -24.24 -15.27 -0.74
N TYR A 250 -24.00 -14.14 -1.39
CA TYR A 250 -24.16 -12.81 -0.83
C TYR A 250 -25.31 -12.10 -1.53
N ALA A 251 -26.16 -11.42 -0.77
CA ALA A 251 -27.11 -10.46 -1.33
C ALA A 251 -26.42 -9.10 -1.47
N VAL A 252 -26.65 -8.41 -2.60
CA VAL A 252 -26.06 -7.09 -2.89
C VAL A 252 -27.14 -6.03 -2.91
N TYR A 253 -26.94 -4.97 -2.15
CA TYR A 253 -27.83 -3.82 -2.03
C TYR A 253 -27.05 -2.55 -2.40
N GLY A 254 -27.21 -2.08 -3.64
CA GLY A 254 -26.37 -1.00 -4.16
C GLY A 254 -24.88 -1.35 -4.04
N TYR A 255 -24.15 -0.61 -3.20
CA TYR A 255 -22.71 -0.77 -2.95
C TYR A 255 -22.40 -1.61 -1.68
N VAL A 256 -23.38 -2.28 -1.07
CA VAL A 256 -23.17 -3.10 0.14
C VAL A 256 -23.52 -4.55 -0.15
N ARG A 257 -22.61 -5.47 0.18
CA ARG A 257 -22.86 -6.92 0.19
C ARG A 257 -23.12 -7.44 1.61
N SER A 258 -24.04 -8.39 1.73
CA SER A 258 -24.36 -9.04 3.00
C SER A 258 -23.23 -9.94 3.51
N ASN A 259 -23.41 -10.57 4.67
CA ASN A 259 -22.64 -11.74 5.05
C ASN A 259 -23.09 -12.98 4.27
N THR A 260 -22.32 -14.08 4.35
CA THR A 260 -22.71 -15.39 3.82
C THR A 260 -23.74 -16.09 4.70
N GLN A 261 -24.34 -17.13 4.13
CA GLN A 261 -25.12 -18.09 4.88
C GLN A 261 -24.28 -19.28 5.35
N ASP A 262 -24.56 -19.78 6.56
CA ASP A 262 -23.91 -20.96 7.14
C ASP A 262 -24.22 -22.25 6.35
N GLY A 263 -23.18 -23.00 5.96
CA GLY A 263 -23.32 -24.35 5.35
C GLY A 263 -22.51 -24.60 4.07
N ASP A 264 -21.29 -24.07 4.00
CA ASP A 264 -20.54 -23.86 2.75
C ASP A 264 -19.95 -25.10 2.06
N PHE A 265 -19.99 -26.28 2.68
CA PHE A 265 -19.27 -27.45 2.18
C PHE A 265 -20.20 -28.48 1.55
N VAL A 266 -20.07 -28.69 0.24
CA VAL A 266 -20.65 -29.88 -0.40
C VAL A 266 -19.58 -30.61 -1.19
N PHE A 267 -19.36 -31.85 -0.80
CA PHE A 267 -18.52 -32.80 -1.53
C PHE A 267 -19.27 -33.32 -2.75
N LEU A 268 -19.40 -32.51 -3.79
CA LEU A 268 -19.85 -32.98 -5.10
C LEU A 268 -18.63 -33.03 -5.99
N GLN A 269 -18.19 -34.24 -6.36
CA GLN A 269 -17.30 -34.37 -7.51
C GLN A 269 -18.02 -33.73 -8.72
N GLY A 270 -17.33 -33.03 -9.61
CA GLY A 270 -17.98 -32.63 -10.87
C GLY A 270 -18.49 -33.84 -11.65
N VAL A 271 -19.25 -33.57 -12.71
CA VAL A 271 -19.60 -34.57 -13.71
C VAL A 271 -18.89 -34.14 -14.97
N GLY A 272 -17.97 -34.94 -15.48
CA GLY A 272 -17.34 -34.74 -16.77
C GLY A 272 -18.41 -34.84 -17.86
N THR A 273 -18.29 -34.01 -18.88
CA THR A 273 -18.92 -34.32 -20.16
C THR A 273 -18.16 -35.51 -20.74
N GLU A 274 -18.79 -36.70 -20.76
CA GLU A 274 -18.31 -37.80 -21.62
C GLU A 274 -18.23 -37.36 -23.09
#